data_AF-A0A554K4Z3-F1
#
_entry.id   AF-A0A554K4Z3-F1
#
_cell.length_a   1.000
_cell.length_b   1.000
_cell.length_c   1.000
_cell.angle_alpha   90.00
_cell.angle_beta   90.00
_cell.angle_gamma   90.00
#
_symmetry.space_group_name_H-M   'P 1'
#
loop_
_entity.id
_entity.type
_entity.pdbx_description
1 polymer ?
#
loop_
_entity_poly.entity_id
_entity_poly.type
_entity_poly.pdbx_seq_one_letter_code
_entity_poly.pdbx_strand_id
1 'polypeptide(L)'
;MPKKTLIFLLIILAIAAFFRLWRLDSLPPGLWPDETAYVNDAIETLETGDFKVFYPENHGREGLFMWLLAGFFSLFGISVLSFKIVPALIGILTVLGIYLLAKELFRNEAISLLASFFLAISFWHVNFSRIGFRAILLPLVLTFAFYFFFRALRTKNSLDFILTGLIFGLGFYTYISFRLAVLVFGFVLLLWMFVAKRENWLKRYLGGTALLLMTTFIVALPIGLYFLENPEHFVSRALGVSVFETEQPVKEFLKSFGKHLAMFNFVGDRNLRHNLSGFPQLSPSAGIFFLVGIIFAVFRGFAGSFKERGIYLFLFVWLFALLLPGALTVEGVPHALRTIGVIPAAYIFAGLGAWLIYDWAKNKFRDIKVVAFGLLALMLVSSFVMYFVVWAKTPELKNAFPLNPDDQKVWRIVP
;
A
#
# COMPACT_ATOMS: atom_id res chain seq x y z
N MET A 1 21.66 -13.09 -5.69
CA MET A 1 21.76 -11.72 -5.13
C MET A 1 23.17 -11.53 -4.61
N PRO A 2 23.86 -10.41 -4.86
CA PRO A 2 25.18 -10.16 -4.28
C PRO A 2 25.12 -10.18 -2.74
N LYS A 3 26.15 -10.74 -2.07
CA LYS A 3 26.19 -10.83 -0.59
C LYS A 3 25.95 -9.48 0.10
N LYS A 4 26.52 -8.39 -0.44
CA LYS A 4 26.34 -7.02 0.10
C LYS A 4 24.89 -6.54 0.01
N THR A 5 24.21 -6.80 -1.10
CA THR A 5 22.80 -6.42 -1.28
C THR A 5 21.90 -7.15 -0.29
N LEU A 6 22.18 -8.44 -0.04
CA LEU A 6 21.42 -9.22 0.94
C LEU A 6 21.58 -8.64 2.34
N ILE A 7 22.81 -8.27 2.74
CA ILE A 7 23.06 -7.63 4.05
C ILE A 7 22.27 -6.33 4.18
N PHE A 8 22.31 -5.44 3.18
CA PHE A 8 21.53 -4.20 3.23
C PHE A 8 20.02 -4.44 3.28
N LEU A 9 19.51 -5.42 2.53
CA LEU A 9 18.10 -5.78 2.60
C LEU A 9 17.72 -6.29 4.00
N LEU A 10 18.54 -7.16 4.61
CA LEU A 10 18.30 -7.65 5.97
C LEU A 10 18.31 -6.50 6.99
N ILE A 11 19.22 -5.53 6.85
CA ILE A 11 19.23 -4.32 7.69
C ILE A 11 17.93 -3.52 7.50
N ILE A 12 17.48 -3.31 6.25
CA ILE A 12 16.23 -2.60 5.95
C ILE A 12 15.02 -3.34 6.55
N LEU A 13 14.98 -4.66 6.48
CA LEU A 13 13.91 -5.47 7.08
C LEU A 13 13.96 -5.41 8.61
N ALA A 14 15.14 -5.39 9.22
CA ALA A 14 15.30 -5.19 10.66
C ALA A 14 14.80 -3.80 11.09
N ILE A 15 15.11 -2.75 10.31
CA ILE A 15 14.56 -1.40 10.52
C ILE A 15 13.04 -1.41 10.39
N ALA A 16 12.50 -2.04 9.34
CA ALA A 16 11.05 -2.14 9.12
C ALA A 16 10.34 -2.85 10.28
N ALA A 17 10.95 -3.93 10.78
CA ALA A 17 10.47 -4.68 11.93
C ALA A 17 10.51 -3.83 13.21
N PHE A 18 11.62 -3.13 13.48
CA PHE A 18 11.73 -2.22 14.62
C PHE A 18 10.62 -1.16 14.60
N PHE A 19 10.44 -0.46 13.47
CA PHE A 19 9.41 0.59 13.35
C PHE A 19 7.98 0.07 13.54
N ARG A 20 7.70 -1.22 13.31
CA ARG A 20 6.33 -1.78 13.39
C ARG A 20 6.08 -2.56 14.67
N LEU A 21 7.10 -3.19 15.24
CA LEU A 21 6.96 -4.09 16.41
C LEU A 21 7.37 -3.43 17.72
N TRP A 22 8.24 -2.43 17.71
CA TRP A 22 8.65 -1.77 18.94
C TRP A 22 7.48 -1.00 19.56
N ARG A 23 7.20 -1.25 20.86
CA ARG A 23 6.07 -0.66 21.62
C ARG A 23 4.71 -0.82 20.94
N LEU A 24 4.49 -1.94 20.26
CA LEU A 24 3.26 -2.18 19.50
C LEU A 24 2.02 -2.31 20.41
N ASP A 25 2.22 -2.81 21.61
CA ASP A 25 1.25 -2.90 22.70
C ASP A 25 0.79 -1.52 23.22
N SER A 26 1.70 -0.54 23.29
CA SER A 26 1.49 0.75 23.96
C SER A 26 1.36 1.95 23.03
N LEU A 27 1.69 1.82 21.74
CA LEU A 27 1.58 2.90 20.75
C LEU A 27 1.08 2.36 19.40
N PRO A 28 -0.04 2.86 18.84
CA PRO A 28 -0.93 3.93 19.35
C PRO A 28 -1.58 3.62 20.72
N PRO A 29 -2.00 4.66 21.49
CA PRO A 29 -2.41 4.54 22.90
C PRO A 29 -3.76 3.86 23.13
N GLY A 30 -4.52 3.57 22.07
CA GLY A 30 -5.81 2.91 22.15
C GLY A 30 -6.26 2.35 20.80
N LEU A 31 -7.55 2.05 20.69
CA LEU A 31 -8.19 1.56 19.46
C LEU A 31 -9.21 2.57 18.92
N TRP A 32 -9.37 2.56 17.60
CA TRP A 32 -10.48 3.22 16.91
C TRP A 32 -11.68 2.25 16.78
N PRO A 33 -12.95 2.72 16.79
CA PRO A 33 -14.12 1.84 16.67
C PRO A 33 -14.09 0.86 15.49
N ASP A 34 -13.56 1.26 14.32
CA ASP A 34 -13.42 0.32 13.19
C ASP A 34 -12.51 -0.88 13.55
N GLU A 35 -11.44 -0.67 14.32
CA GLU A 35 -10.54 -1.75 14.75
C GLU A 35 -11.27 -2.73 15.66
N THR A 36 -12.13 -2.23 16.56
CA THR A 36 -12.90 -3.09 17.45
C THR A 36 -13.94 -3.91 16.71
N ALA A 37 -14.58 -3.35 15.67
CA ALA A 37 -15.47 -4.10 14.81
C ALA A 37 -14.73 -5.28 14.15
N TYR A 38 -13.50 -5.07 13.68
CA TYR A 38 -12.72 -6.14 13.03
C TYR A 38 -12.35 -7.26 13.98
N VAL A 39 -12.10 -6.92 15.24
CA VAL A 39 -11.79 -7.90 16.27
C VAL A 39 -13.04 -8.71 16.61
N ASN A 40 -14.17 -8.05 16.82
CA ASN A 40 -15.44 -8.74 17.12
C ASN A 40 -15.83 -9.68 15.97
N ASP A 41 -15.74 -9.20 14.71
CA ASP A 41 -15.99 -10.03 13.52
C ASP A 41 -15.08 -11.28 13.50
N ALA A 42 -13.79 -11.12 13.84
CA ALA A 42 -12.83 -12.22 13.87
C ALA A 42 -13.08 -13.21 15.01
N ILE A 43 -13.54 -12.74 16.18
CA ILE A 43 -13.96 -13.59 17.30
C ILE A 43 -15.22 -14.36 16.93
N GLU A 44 -16.25 -13.70 16.40
CA GLU A 44 -17.48 -14.34 15.92
C GLU A 44 -17.15 -15.42 14.87
N THR A 45 -16.26 -15.12 13.93
CA THR A 45 -15.78 -16.07 12.91
C THR A 45 -15.18 -17.32 13.54
N LEU A 46 -14.40 -17.18 14.63
CA LEU A 46 -13.82 -18.32 15.35
C LEU A 46 -14.84 -19.14 16.13
N GLU A 47 -15.79 -18.46 16.79
CA GLU A 47 -16.81 -19.11 17.62
C GLU A 47 -17.84 -19.86 16.77
N THR A 48 -18.22 -19.30 15.62
CA THR A 48 -19.25 -19.87 14.74
C THR A 48 -18.69 -20.78 13.66
N GLY A 49 -17.42 -20.59 13.28
CA GLY A 49 -16.84 -21.21 12.09
C GLY A 49 -17.33 -20.60 10.77
N ASP A 50 -18.07 -19.49 10.81
CA ASP A 50 -18.61 -18.82 9.62
C ASP A 50 -17.62 -17.78 9.07
N PHE A 51 -16.84 -18.18 8.06
CA PHE A 51 -15.89 -17.31 7.37
C PHE A 51 -16.61 -16.51 6.27
N LYS A 52 -17.29 -15.43 6.67
CA LYS A 52 -18.01 -14.54 5.75
C LYS A 52 -17.03 -13.88 4.75
N VAL A 53 -17.43 -13.84 3.48
CA VAL A 53 -16.68 -13.11 2.42
C VAL A 53 -16.80 -11.59 2.57
N PHE A 54 -17.88 -11.14 3.19
CA PHE A 54 -18.18 -9.74 3.46
C PHE A 54 -18.99 -9.62 4.76
N TYR A 55 -18.61 -8.65 5.60
CA TYR A 55 -19.25 -8.34 6.88
C TYR A 55 -20.03 -7.02 6.72
N PRO A 56 -21.37 -7.05 6.63
CA PRO A 56 -22.19 -5.91 6.21
C PRO A 56 -22.38 -4.81 7.27
N GLU A 57 -22.15 -5.11 8.55
CA GLU A 57 -22.25 -4.15 9.66
C GLU A 57 -21.24 -2.99 9.47
N ASN A 58 -21.19 -1.98 10.34
CA ASN A 58 -20.17 -0.91 10.36
C ASN A 58 -19.60 -0.50 8.97
N HIS A 59 -20.51 -0.12 8.07
CA HIS A 59 -20.24 0.36 6.70
C HIS A 59 -19.62 -0.65 5.71
N GLY A 60 -19.73 -1.95 5.96
CA GLY A 60 -19.30 -2.99 5.04
C GLY A 60 -17.78 -3.23 5.00
N ARG A 61 -17.37 -4.50 5.15
CA ARG A 61 -15.95 -4.88 5.20
C ARG A 61 -15.70 -6.18 4.47
N GLU A 62 -14.69 -6.17 3.61
CA GLU A 62 -14.21 -7.36 2.94
C GLU A 62 -13.41 -8.27 3.90
N GLY A 63 -13.62 -9.59 3.80
CA GLY A 63 -13.31 -10.53 4.88
C GLY A 63 -11.86 -10.93 5.11
N LEU A 64 -10.92 -10.69 4.19
CA LEU A 64 -9.56 -11.27 4.29
C LEU A 64 -8.84 -10.88 5.58
N PHE A 65 -9.01 -9.65 6.03
CA PHE A 65 -8.37 -9.19 7.26
C PHE A 65 -8.92 -9.90 8.50
N MET A 66 -10.24 -10.12 8.55
CA MET A 66 -10.92 -10.83 9.63
C MET A 66 -10.48 -12.30 9.67
N TRP A 67 -10.33 -12.94 8.52
CA TRP A 67 -9.82 -14.31 8.44
C TRP A 67 -8.39 -14.44 8.95
N LEU A 68 -7.53 -13.46 8.64
CA LEU A 68 -6.17 -13.41 9.17
C LEU A 68 -6.16 -13.19 10.68
N LEU A 69 -7.00 -12.27 11.18
CA LEU A 69 -7.14 -12.04 12.62
C LEU A 69 -7.63 -13.30 13.35
N ALA A 70 -8.68 -13.96 12.84
CA ALA A 70 -9.20 -15.20 13.37
C ALA A 70 -8.10 -16.28 13.44
N GLY A 71 -7.35 -16.47 12.35
CA GLY A 71 -6.20 -17.38 12.34
C GLY A 71 -5.17 -17.06 13.41
N PHE A 72 -4.78 -15.79 13.57
CA PHE A 72 -3.83 -15.37 14.61
C PHE A 72 -4.38 -15.54 16.03
N PHE A 73 -5.65 -15.23 16.26
CA PHE A 73 -6.30 -15.44 17.55
C PHE A 73 -6.38 -16.92 17.92
N SER A 74 -6.60 -17.81 16.95
CA SER A 74 -6.59 -19.26 17.19
C SER A 74 -5.22 -19.79 17.63
N LEU A 75 -4.13 -19.16 17.16
CA LEU A 75 -2.75 -19.60 17.44
C LEU A 75 -2.16 -18.96 18.70
N PHE A 76 -2.48 -17.68 18.95
CA PHE A 76 -1.82 -16.86 19.98
C PHE A 76 -2.78 -16.33 21.06
N GLY A 77 -4.07 -16.65 20.95
CA GLY A 77 -5.13 -16.10 21.81
C GLY A 77 -5.56 -14.69 21.40
N ILE A 78 -6.70 -14.25 21.95
CA ILE A 78 -7.26 -12.92 21.72
C ILE A 78 -6.53 -11.91 22.61
N SER A 79 -5.85 -10.94 21.99
CA SER A 79 -5.15 -9.87 22.69
C SER A 79 -4.86 -8.69 21.75
N VAL A 80 -4.52 -7.52 22.31
CA VAL A 80 -4.04 -6.37 21.54
C VAL A 80 -2.83 -6.73 20.69
N LEU A 81 -1.92 -7.52 21.25
CA LEU A 81 -0.68 -7.88 20.57
C LEU A 81 -0.96 -8.80 19.38
N SER A 82 -1.79 -9.82 19.55
CA SER A 82 -2.17 -10.72 18.46
C SER A 82 -3.03 -10.03 17.39
N PHE A 83 -3.79 -8.99 17.74
CA PHE A 83 -4.46 -8.12 16.77
C PHE A 83 -3.45 -7.27 15.99
N LYS A 84 -2.58 -6.51 16.68
CA LYS A 84 -1.67 -5.55 16.04
C LYS A 84 -0.49 -6.19 15.31
N ILE A 85 -0.13 -7.44 15.62
CA ILE A 85 0.97 -8.11 14.92
C ILE A 85 0.62 -8.41 13.45
N VAL A 86 -0.65 -8.64 13.13
CA VAL A 86 -1.13 -8.92 11.77
C VAL A 86 -0.81 -7.78 10.79
N PRO A 87 -1.29 -6.53 11.00
CA PRO A 87 -0.94 -5.40 10.14
C PRO A 87 0.56 -5.08 10.16
N ALA A 88 1.26 -5.34 11.28
CA ALA A 88 2.70 -5.14 11.38
C ALA A 88 3.48 -6.08 10.45
N LEU A 89 3.15 -7.37 10.46
CA LEU A 89 3.75 -8.37 9.57
C LEU A 89 3.41 -8.09 8.11
N ILE A 90 2.16 -7.72 7.80
CA ILE A 90 1.76 -7.27 6.46
C ILE A 90 2.67 -6.12 6.02
N GLY A 91 2.89 -5.12 6.87
CA GLY A 91 3.73 -3.98 6.55
C GLY A 91 5.21 -4.32 6.33
N ILE A 92 5.77 -5.27 7.08
CA ILE A 92 7.15 -5.75 6.88
C ILE A 92 7.25 -6.50 5.54
N LEU A 93 6.27 -7.35 5.24
CA LEU A 93 6.22 -8.08 3.97
C LEU A 93 6.06 -7.13 2.77
N THR A 94 5.32 -6.03 2.91
CA THR A 94 5.25 -5.00 1.86
C THR A 94 6.61 -4.39 1.57
N VAL A 95 7.45 -4.13 2.59
CA VAL A 95 8.81 -3.61 2.40
C VAL A 95 9.67 -4.59 1.59
N LEU A 96 9.59 -5.88 1.89
CA LEU A 96 10.23 -6.93 1.08
C LEU A 96 9.68 -6.93 -0.35
N GLY A 97 8.37 -6.88 -0.51
CA GLY A 97 7.68 -6.82 -1.79
C GLY A 97 8.17 -5.66 -2.65
N ILE A 98 8.36 -4.46 -2.07
CA ILE A 98 8.82 -3.28 -2.80
C ILE A 98 10.24 -3.48 -3.33
N TYR A 99 11.13 -4.06 -2.51
CA TYR A 99 12.47 -4.39 -2.98
C TYR A 99 12.39 -5.34 -4.20
N LEU A 100 11.60 -6.40 -4.10
CA LEU A 100 11.43 -7.41 -5.16
C LEU A 100 10.83 -6.80 -6.44
N LEU A 101 9.74 -6.03 -6.31
CA LEU A 101 9.07 -5.38 -7.43
C LEU A 101 9.97 -4.34 -8.10
N ALA A 102 10.56 -3.42 -7.34
CA ALA A 102 11.46 -2.39 -7.90
C ALA A 102 12.65 -3.04 -8.63
N LYS A 103 13.16 -4.16 -8.10
CA LYS A 103 14.26 -4.91 -8.75
C LYS A 103 13.81 -5.55 -10.05
N GLU A 104 12.60 -6.08 -10.08
CA GLU A 104 12.03 -6.71 -11.28
C GLU A 104 11.75 -5.65 -12.37
N LEU A 105 11.32 -4.44 -11.98
CA LEU A 105 11.09 -3.32 -12.90
C LEU A 105 12.39 -2.74 -13.45
N PHE A 106 13.33 -2.34 -12.58
CA PHE A 106 14.50 -1.54 -12.99
C PHE A 106 15.79 -2.32 -13.16
N ARG A 107 15.84 -3.58 -12.70
CA ARG A 107 17.08 -4.40 -12.67
C ARG A 107 18.24 -3.73 -11.94
N ASN A 108 17.93 -2.86 -10.98
CA ASN A 108 18.90 -2.06 -10.26
C ASN A 108 18.72 -2.23 -8.75
N GLU A 109 19.72 -2.83 -8.11
CA GLU A 109 19.69 -3.12 -6.67
C GLU A 109 19.62 -1.85 -5.81
N ALA A 110 20.25 -0.75 -6.24
CA ALA A 110 20.27 0.49 -5.47
C ALA A 110 18.90 1.14 -5.45
N ILE A 111 18.19 1.20 -6.59
CA ILE A 111 16.80 1.69 -6.65
C ILE A 111 15.91 0.86 -5.71
N SER A 112 16.05 -0.47 -5.73
CA SER A 112 15.27 -1.38 -4.90
C SER A 112 15.55 -1.22 -3.40
N LEU A 113 16.81 -1.10 -3.01
CA LEU A 113 17.21 -0.87 -1.62
C LEU A 113 16.73 0.51 -1.13
N LEU A 114 16.84 1.56 -1.95
CA LEU A 114 16.37 2.90 -1.58
C LEU A 114 14.85 2.95 -1.46
N ALA A 115 14.09 2.38 -2.41
CA ALA A 115 12.63 2.33 -2.36
C ALA A 115 12.14 1.58 -1.11
N SER A 116 12.73 0.42 -0.81
CA SER A 116 12.38 -0.36 0.39
C SER A 116 12.80 0.33 1.69
N PHE A 117 13.97 0.97 1.73
CA PHE A 117 14.39 1.79 2.88
C PHE A 117 13.41 2.93 3.17
N PHE A 118 13.04 3.71 2.15
CA PHE A 118 12.09 4.81 2.33
C PHE A 118 10.71 4.34 2.79
N LEU A 119 10.23 3.20 2.31
CA LEU A 119 8.99 2.60 2.82
C LEU A 119 9.14 2.07 4.26
N ALA A 120 10.30 1.52 4.62
CA ALA A 120 10.56 0.98 5.96
C ALA A 120 10.38 2.04 7.05
N ILE A 121 10.81 3.28 6.78
CA ILE A 121 10.77 4.44 7.69
C ILE A 121 9.64 5.44 7.40
N SER A 122 8.72 5.10 6.49
CA SER A 122 7.60 5.95 6.08
C SER A 122 6.60 6.12 7.21
N PHE A 123 6.36 7.35 7.70
CA PHE A 123 5.30 7.60 8.68
C PHE A 123 3.97 7.02 8.19
N TRP A 124 3.59 7.35 6.95
CA TRP A 124 2.31 6.95 6.36
C TRP A 124 2.11 5.43 6.42
N HIS A 125 3.10 4.66 5.98
CA HIS A 125 2.96 3.20 5.95
C HIS A 125 3.21 2.54 7.31
N VAL A 126 4.14 3.05 8.12
CA VAL A 126 4.37 2.57 9.50
C VAL A 126 3.10 2.73 10.32
N ASN A 127 2.44 3.88 10.23
CA ASN A 127 1.22 4.16 10.96
C ASN A 127 0.10 3.17 10.61
N PHE A 128 -0.20 2.99 9.31
CA PHE A 128 -1.21 2.01 8.85
C PHE A 128 -0.84 0.54 9.08
N SER A 129 0.43 0.23 9.36
CA SER A 129 0.87 -1.11 9.75
C SER A 129 0.97 -1.29 11.27
N ARG A 130 0.57 -0.28 12.06
CA ARG A 130 0.51 -0.34 13.53
C ARG A 130 -0.90 -0.14 14.06
N ILE A 131 -1.72 0.62 13.35
CA ILE A 131 -3.18 0.59 13.52
C ILE A 131 -3.72 -0.60 12.71
N GLY A 132 -4.65 -1.37 13.26
CA GLY A 132 -5.18 -2.57 12.63
C GLY A 132 -6.23 -2.27 11.58
N PHE A 133 -5.90 -1.41 10.63
CA PHE A 133 -6.76 -1.14 9.48
C PHE A 133 -6.52 -2.14 8.34
N ARG A 134 -7.57 -2.85 7.94
CA ARG A 134 -7.57 -3.82 6.82
C ARG A 134 -6.97 -3.29 5.52
N ALA A 135 -7.05 -1.98 5.30
CA ALA A 135 -6.52 -1.32 4.12
C ALA A 135 -5.00 -1.50 3.91
N ILE A 136 -4.23 -1.85 4.94
CA ILE A 136 -2.79 -2.13 4.80
C ILE A 136 -2.50 -3.37 3.94
N LEU A 137 -3.48 -4.28 3.78
CA LEU A 137 -3.38 -5.40 2.84
C LEU A 137 -3.26 -4.93 1.38
N LEU A 138 -3.82 -3.75 1.05
CA LEU A 138 -3.87 -3.24 -0.32
C LEU A 138 -2.46 -3.01 -0.90
N PRO A 139 -1.54 -2.25 -0.26
CA PRO A 139 -0.15 -2.17 -0.68
C PRO A 139 0.54 -3.52 -0.83
N LEU A 140 0.33 -4.46 0.10
CA LEU A 140 0.95 -5.79 0.05
C LEU A 140 0.51 -6.56 -1.20
N VAL A 141 -0.80 -6.71 -1.38
CA VAL A 141 -1.39 -7.49 -2.47
C VAL A 141 -0.97 -6.91 -3.83
N LEU A 142 -1.07 -5.59 -4.01
CA LEU A 142 -0.67 -4.97 -5.27
C LEU A 142 0.82 -5.18 -5.54
N THR A 143 1.67 -4.98 -4.54
CA THR A 143 3.12 -5.11 -4.70
C THR A 143 3.51 -6.53 -5.11
N PHE A 144 2.97 -7.56 -4.46
CA PHE A 144 3.27 -8.94 -4.82
C PHE A 144 2.60 -9.38 -6.12
N ALA A 145 1.34 -9.00 -6.39
CA ALA A 145 0.68 -9.28 -7.66
C ALA A 145 1.50 -8.73 -8.83
N PHE A 146 1.92 -7.46 -8.77
CA PHE A 146 2.75 -6.88 -9.81
C PHE A 146 4.16 -7.48 -9.86
N TYR A 147 4.77 -7.82 -8.71
CA TYR A 147 6.07 -8.51 -8.72
C TYR A 147 6.01 -9.82 -9.49
N PHE A 148 5.05 -10.70 -9.17
CA PHE A 148 4.88 -11.95 -9.90
C PHE A 148 4.48 -11.71 -11.35
N PHE A 149 3.65 -10.71 -11.64
CA PHE A 149 3.28 -10.37 -13.01
C PHE A 149 4.51 -10.02 -13.84
N PHE A 150 5.32 -9.05 -13.42
CA PHE A 150 6.52 -8.64 -14.15
C PHE A 150 7.57 -9.77 -14.22
N ARG A 151 7.63 -10.63 -13.19
CA ARG A 151 8.45 -11.84 -13.21
C ARG A 151 7.96 -12.86 -14.23
N ALA A 152 6.64 -13.04 -14.35
CA ALA A 152 6.00 -13.87 -15.37
C ALA A 152 6.34 -13.35 -16.77
N LEU A 153 6.30 -12.04 -16.98
CA LEU A 153 6.62 -11.43 -18.27
C LEU A 153 8.10 -11.64 -18.66
N ARG A 154 9.03 -11.58 -17.70
CA ARG A 154 10.46 -11.85 -17.96
C ARG A 154 10.72 -13.33 -18.19
N THR A 155 10.29 -14.18 -17.26
CA THR A 155 10.62 -15.61 -17.24
C THR A 155 9.73 -16.43 -18.17
N LYS A 156 8.61 -15.84 -18.59
CA LYS A 156 7.52 -16.48 -19.35
C LYS A 156 6.91 -17.67 -18.60
N ASN A 157 7.05 -17.74 -17.27
CA ASN A 157 6.61 -18.84 -16.44
C ASN A 157 5.10 -18.75 -16.15
N SER A 158 4.35 -19.83 -16.47
CA SER A 158 2.91 -19.91 -16.19
C SER A 158 2.57 -19.91 -14.71
N LEU A 159 3.44 -20.45 -13.84
CA LEU A 159 3.23 -20.41 -12.39
C LEU A 159 3.17 -18.97 -11.88
N ASP A 160 3.98 -18.07 -12.42
CA ASP A 160 3.96 -16.67 -12.02
C ASP A 160 2.68 -15.96 -12.48
N PHE A 161 2.12 -16.34 -13.63
CA PHE A 161 0.79 -15.86 -14.05
C PHE A 161 -0.32 -16.35 -13.11
N ILE A 162 -0.27 -17.63 -12.70
CA ILE A 162 -1.21 -18.20 -11.73
C ILE A 162 -1.07 -17.50 -10.38
N LEU A 163 0.14 -17.35 -9.84
CA LEU A 163 0.38 -16.65 -8.58
C LEU A 163 -0.09 -15.20 -8.65
N THR A 164 0.10 -14.53 -9.79
CA THR A 164 -0.44 -13.19 -10.01
C THR A 164 -1.95 -13.17 -9.88
N GLY A 165 -2.64 -14.10 -10.57
CA GLY A 165 -4.10 -14.14 -10.56
C GLY A 165 -4.69 -14.51 -9.20
N LEU A 166 -4.07 -15.46 -8.49
CA LEU A 166 -4.45 -15.81 -7.12
C LEU A 166 -4.35 -14.60 -6.17
N ILE A 167 -3.20 -13.90 -6.19
CA ILE A 167 -2.96 -12.76 -5.31
C ILE A 167 -3.85 -11.58 -5.70
N PHE A 168 -4.01 -11.29 -7.00
CA PHE A 168 -4.87 -10.21 -7.45
C PHE A 168 -6.35 -10.50 -7.15
N GLY A 169 -6.80 -11.75 -7.28
CA GLY A 169 -8.14 -12.19 -6.87
C GLY A 169 -8.37 -11.99 -5.36
N LEU A 170 -7.39 -12.34 -4.52
CA LEU A 170 -7.44 -12.08 -3.06
C LEU A 170 -7.58 -10.59 -2.73
N GLY A 171 -7.11 -9.70 -3.63
CA GLY A 171 -7.24 -8.26 -3.46
C GLY A 171 -8.68 -7.78 -3.33
N PHE A 172 -9.65 -8.45 -3.97
CA PHE A 172 -11.07 -8.11 -3.81
C PHE A 172 -11.59 -8.31 -2.39
N TYR A 173 -10.89 -9.11 -1.57
CA TYR A 173 -11.24 -9.35 -0.18
C TYR A 173 -10.52 -8.39 0.80
N THR A 174 -9.76 -7.40 0.29
CA THR A 174 -8.93 -6.53 1.13
C THR A 174 -9.63 -5.24 1.56
N TYR A 175 -9.76 -4.29 0.64
CA TYR A 175 -10.24 -2.93 0.84
C TYR A 175 -10.90 -2.42 -0.42
N ILE A 176 -11.99 -1.66 -0.25
CA ILE A 176 -12.84 -1.18 -1.35
C ILE A 176 -12.05 -0.47 -2.45
N SER A 177 -10.99 0.29 -2.10
CA SER A 177 -10.13 0.97 -3.08
C SER A 177 -9.40 0.00 -4.03
N PHE A 178 -9.28 -1.30 -3.70
CA PHE A 178 -8.70 -2.31 -4.59
C PHE A 178 -9.45 -2.42 -5.91
N ARG A 179 -10.75 -2.10 -5.94
CA ARG A 179 -11.55 -2.18 -7.18
C ARG A 179 -10.99 -1.30 -8.29
N LEU A 180 -10.34 -0.18 -7.96
CA LEU A 180 -9.67 0.66 -8.97
C LEU A 180 -8.31 0.10 -9.44
N ALA A 181 -7.76 -0.90 -8.75
CA ALA A 181 -6.58 -1.61 -9.22
C ALA A 181 -6.87 -2.40 -10.50
N VAL A 182 -8.13 -2.76 -10.77
CA VAL A 182 -8.54 -3.39 -12.04
C VAL A 182 -8.19 -2.50 -13.24
N LEU A 183 -8.27 -1.17 -13.09
CA LEU A 183 -7.88 -0.23 -14.15
C LEU A 183 -6.37 -0.29 -14.41
N VAL A 184 -5.56 -0.33 -13.35
CA VAL A 184 -4.10 -0.47 -13.43
C VAL A 184 -3.73 -1.81 -14.09
N PHE A 185 -4.40 -2.88 -13.67
CA PHE A 185 -4.15 -4.22 -14.14
C PHE A 185 -4.55 -4.41 -15.61
N GLY A 186 -5.75 -3.95 -15.99
CA GLY A 186 -6.21 -3.97 -17.37
C GLY A 186 -5.30 -3.15 -18.30
N PHE A 187 -4.88 -1.96 -17.86
CA PHE A 187 -3.93 -1.14 -18.61
C PHE A 187 -2.60 -1.87 -18.85
N VAL A 188 -2.01 -2.45 -17.79
CA VAL A 188 -0.71 -3.13 -17.92
C VAL A 188 -0.83 -4.39 -18.77
N LEU A 189 -1.95 -5.12 -18.70
CA LEU A 189 -2.22 -6.27 -19.58
C LEU A 189 -2.31 -5.87 -21.06
N LEU A 190 -3.02 -4.78 -21.37
CA LEU A 190 -3.12 -4.30 -22.74
C LEU A 190 -1.77 -3.82 -23.26
N LEU A 191 -1.04 -3.04 -22.47
CA LEU A 191 0.27 -2.52 -22.81
C LEU A 191 1.28 -3.66 -23.08
N TRP A 192 1.31 -4.68 -22.22
CA TRP A 192 2.23 -5.82 -22.39
C TRP A 192 1.82 -6.79 -23.50
N MET A 193 0.57 -6.79 -23.94
CA MET A 193 0.16 -7.49 -25.16
C MET A 193 0.91 -6.94 -26.38
N PHE A 194 1.06 -5.61 -26.49
CA PHE A 194 1.82 -4.99 -27.57
C PHE A 194 3.32 -5.30 -27.48
N VAL A 195 3.89 -5.33 -26.27
CA VAL A 195 5.27 -5.77 -26.06
C VAL A 195 5.45 -7.22 -26.51
N ALA A 196 4.56 -8.12 -26.10
CA ALA A 196 4.61 -9.54 -26.46
C ALA A 196 4.44 -9.78 -27.96
N LYS A 197 3.61 -8.97 -28.64
CA LYS A 197 3.47 -8.98 -30.10
C LYS A 197 4.79 -8.58 -30.78
N ARG A 198 5.44 -7.50 -30.33
CA ARG A 198 6.72 -7.03 -30.89
C ARG A 198 7.88 -8.00 -30.64
N GLU A 199 7.90 -8.65 -29.48
CA GLU A 199 8.93 -9.62 -29.10
C GLU A 199 8.61 -11.07 -29.54
N ASN A 200 7.59 -11.26 -30.39
CA ASN A 200 7.18 -12.54 -30.97
C ASN A 200 6.86 -13.67 -29.97
N TRP A 201 6.19 -13.35 -28.85
CA TRP A 201 5.72 -14.34 -27.86
C TRP A 201 4.25 -14.17 -27.46
N LEU A 202 3.45 -13.51 -28.31
CA LEU A 202 2.04 -13.21 -28.07
C LEU A 202 1.19 -14.44 -27.69
N LYS A 203 1.37 -15.59 -28.35
CA LYS A 203 0.60 -16.82 -28.02
C LYS A 203 0.82 -17.25 -26.55
N ARG A 204 2.08 -17.22 -26.10
CA ARG A 204 2.43 -17.56 -24.71
C ARG A 204 1.93 -16.51 -23.73
N TYR A 205 1.97 -15.24 -24.12
CA TYR A 205 1.39 -14.15 -23.34
C TYR A 205 -0.12 -14.33 -23.13
N LEU A 206 -0.87 -14.62 -24.20
CA LEU A 206 -2.32 -14.83 -24.13
C LEU A 206 -2.65 -16.06 -23.29
N GLY A 207 -1.93 -17.18 -23.44
CA GLY A 207 -2.10 -18.36 -22.59
C GLY A 207 -1.84 -18.07 -21.10
N GLY A 208 -0.75 -17.38 -20.78
CA GLY A 208 -0.46 -16.95 -19.41
C GLY A 208 -1.50 -15.98 -18.85
N THR A 209 -1.94 -15.02 -19.66
CA THR A 209 -2.99 -14.05 -19.28
C THR A 209 -4.32 -14.76 -19.04
N ALA A 210 -4.67 -15.77 -19.84
CA ALA A 210 -5.87 -16.57 -19.62
C ALA A 210 -5.82 -17.31 -18.28
N LEU A 211 -4.69 -17.94 -17.94
CA LEU A 211 -4.50 -18.58 -16.63
C LEU A 211 -4.63 -17.58 -15.47
N LEU A 212 -4.05 -16.40 -15.63
CA LEU A 212 -4.14 -15.32 -14.65
C LEU A 212 -5.59 -14.87 -14.45
N LEU A 213 -6.30 -14.56 -15.53
CA LEU A 213 -7.70 -14.10 -15.47
C LEU A 213 -8.61 -15.18 -14.89
N MET A 214 -8.41 -16.43 -15.29
CA MET A 214 -9.14 -17.58 -14.76
C MET A 214 -8.93 -17.73 -13.24
N THR A 215 -7.69 -17.67 -12.77
CA THR A 215 -7.38 -17.80 -11.33
C THR A 215 -7.85 -16.58 -10.53
N THR A 216 -7.77 -15.38 -11.10
CA THR A 216 -8.37 -14.16 -10.52
C THR A 216 -9.87 -14.33 -10.37
N PHE A 217 -10.55 -14.79 -11.42
CA PHE A 217 -11.99 -15.01 -11.42
C PHE A 217 -12.40 -16.05 -10.39
N ILE A 218 -11.75 -17.21 -10.36
CA ILE A 218 -12.05 -18.28 -9.39
C ILE A 218 -11.92 -17.77 -7.95
N VAL A 219 -10.85 -17.03 -7.64
CA VAL A 219 -10.65 -16.51 -6.29
C VAL A 219 -11.65 -15.40 -5.95
N ALA A 220 -11.94 -14.49 -6.88
CA ALA A 220 -12.88 -13.39 -6.68
C ALA A 220 -14.37 -13.80 -6.78
N LEU A 221 -14.66 -15.01 -7.26
CA LEU A 221 -16.02 -15.46 -7.54
C LEU A 221 -16.92 -15.44 -6.29
N PRO A 222 -16.52 -15.97 -5.11
CA PRO A 222 -17.38 -15.94 -3.93
C PRO A 222 -17.84 -14.54 -3.51
N ILE A 223 -16.93 -13.57 -3.41
CA ILE A 223 -17.31 -12.18 -3.11
C ILE A 223 -18.09 -11.52 -4.25
N GLY A 224 -17.83 -11.92 -5.50
CA GLY A 224 -18.60 -11.51 -6.67
C GLY A 224 -20.07 -11.97 -6.60
N LEU A 225 -20.31 -13.24 -6.24
CA LEU A 225 -21.65 -13.79 -6.03
C LEU A 225 -22.37 -13.07 -4.90
N TYR A 226 -21.68 -12.82 -3.78
CA TYR A 226 -22.24 -12.05 -2.66
C TYR A 226 -22.74 -10.66 -3.09
N PHE A 227 -21.96 -9.93 -3.89
CA PHE A 227 -22.37 -8.61 -4.37
C PHE A 227 -23.44 -8.65 -5.48
N LEU A 228 -23.60 -9.77 -6.19
CA LEU A 228 -24.72 -9.95 -7.11
C LEU A 228 -26.04 -10.17 -6.35
N GLU A 229 -25.98 -10.86 -5.21
CA GLU A 229 -27.12 -11.07 -4.31
C GLU A 229 -27.42 -9.84 -3.46
N ASN A 230 -26.40 -9.02 -3.14
CA ASN A 230 -26.49 -7.83 -2.29
C ASN A 230 -25.86 -6.60 -2.98
N PRO A 231 -26.45 -6.07 -4.09
CA PRO A 231 -25.82 -5.01 -4.89
C PRO A 231 -25.58 -3.70 -4.12
N GLU A 232 -26.40 -3.39 -3.12
CA GLU A 232 -26.28 -2.22 -2.26
C GLU A 232 -24.96 -2.22 -1.46
N HIS A 233 -24.47 -3.39 -1.05
CA HIS A 233 -23.20 -3.53 -0.33
C HIS A 233 -21.99 -3.26 -1.22
N PHE A 234 -22.14 -3.31 -2.54
CA PHE A 234 -21.10 -2.91 -3.45
C PHE A 234 -20.85 -1.39 -3.37
N VAL A 235 -21.87 -0.55 -3.22
CA VAL A 235 -21.73 0.91 -3.33
C VAL A 235 -21.93 1.69 -2.03
N SER A 236 -22.34 1.01 -0.95
CA SER A 236 -22.81 1.61 0.32
C SER A 236 -21.91 2.68 0.93
N ARG A 237 -20.59 2.62 0.70
CA ARG A 237 -19.62 3.61 1.22
C ARG A 237 -19.30 4.76 0.27
N ALA A 238 -19.59 4.63 -1.02
CA ALA A 238 -19.25 5.62 -2.04
C ALA A 238 -20.34 6.70 -2.20
N LEU A 239 -21.60 6.35 -1.99
CA LEU A 239 -22.74 7.22 -2.32
C LEU A 239 -22.81 8.49 -1.46
N GLY A 240 -22.49 8.44 -0.15
CA GLY A 240 -22.68 9.60 0.74
C GLY A 240 -21.59 10.68 0.72
N VAL A 241 -20.45 10.41 0.07
CA VAL A 241 -19.26 11.29 0.14
C VAL A 241 -18.67 11.61 -1.23
N SER A 242 -19.35 11.17 -2.29
CA SER A 242 -18.93 11.29 -3.68
C SER A 242 -18.97 12.75 -4.15
N VAL A 243 -17.98 13.14 -4.96
CA VAL A 243 -18.00 14.44 -5.66
C VAL A 243 -19.22 14.60 -6.58
N PHE A 244 -19.80 13.50 -7.06
CA PHE A 244 -20.95 13.52 -7.96
C PHE A 244 -22.26 13.90 -7.26
N GLU A 245 -22.33 13.84 -5.94
CA GLU A 245 -23.48 14.29 -5.15
C GLU A 245 -23.45 15.80 -4.84
N THR A 246 -22.42 16.52 -5.30
CA THR A 246 -22.29 17.97 -5.08
C THR A 246 -22.89 18.78 -6.21
N GLU A 247 -23.24 20.03 -5.95
CA GLU A 247 -23.76 20.97 -6.98
C GLU A 247 -22.76 21.23 -8.11
N GLN A 248 -21.45 21.11 -7.84
CA GLN A 248 -20.37 21.40 -8.81
C GLN A 248 -19.35 20.25 -8.89
N PRO A 249 -19.72 19.06 -9.43
CA PRO A 249 -18.91 17.85 -9.36
C PRO A 249 -17.50 18.00 -9.94
N VAL A 250 -17.36 18.64 -11.10
CA VAL A 250 -16.07 18.83 -11.77
C VAL A 250 -15.13 19.70 -10.93
N LYS A 251 -15.66 20.77 -10.33
CA LYS A 251 -14.87 21.68 -9.49
C LYS A 251 -14.41 21.00 -8.21
N GLU A 252 -15.31 20.29 -7.54
CA GLU A 252 -14.96 19.57 -6.31
C GLU A 252 -14.00 18.40 -6.60
N PHE A 253 -14.14 17.71 -7.74
CA PHE A 253 -13.16 16.73 -8.21
C PHE A 253 -11.78 17.36 -8.43
N LEU A 254 -11.67 18.44 -9.21
CA LEU A 254 -10.37 19.10 -9.48
C LEU A 254 -9.71 19.61 -8.19
N LYS A 255 -10.50 20.18 -7.28
CA LYS A 255 -10.05 20.61 -5.96
C LYS A 255 -9.58 19.43 -5.11
N SER A 256 -10.34 18.33 -5.08
CA SER A 256 -9.98 17.14 -4.32
C SER A 256 -8.73 16.47 -4.89
N PHE A 257 -8.68 16.29 -6.21
CA PHE A 257 -7.52 15.77 -6.92
C PHE A 257 -6.27 16.63 -6.68
N GLY A 258 -6.38 17.96 -6.80
CA GLY A 258 -5.27 18.89 -6.54
C GLY A 258 -4.73 18.79 -5.12
N LYS A 259 -5.62 18.68 -4.11
CA LYS A 259 -5.21 18.44 -2.71
C LYS A 259 -4.52 17.09 -2.52
N HIS A 260 -5.00 16.04 -3.19
CA HIS A 260 -4.35 14.72 -3.14
C HIS A 260 -2.99 14.70 -3.86
N LEU A 261 -2.77 15.52 -4.89
CA LEU A 261 -1.44 15.73 -5.45
C LEU A 261 -0.54 16.52 -4.50
N ALA A 262 -1.07 17.56 -3.85
CA ALA A 262 -0.34 18.35 -2.88
C ALA A 262 0.04 17.53 -1.63
N MET A 263 -0.69 16.46 -1.32
CA MET A 263 -0.48 15.65 -0.12
C MET A 263 0.90 15.02 -0.03
N PHE A 264 1.54 14.70 -1.16
CA PHE A 264 2.85 14.07 -1.15
C PHE A 264 3.93 14.98 -0.56
N ASN A 265 3.91 16.28 -0.88
CA ASN A 265 5.04 17.18 -0.64
C ASN A 265 4.70 18.43 0.18
N PHE A 266 3.43 18.83 0.26
CA PHE A 266 3.04 20.15 0.79
C PHE A 266 2.09 20.06 1.98
N VAL A 267 0.90 19.47 1.80
CA VAL A 267 -0.14 19.43 2.85
C VAL A 267 -0.82 18.07 2.83
N GLY A 268 -0.46 17.21 3.78
CA GLY A 268 -1.02 15.86 3.89
C GLY A 268 -2.35 15.80 4.63
N ASP A 269 -2.75 14.58 4.98
CA ASP A 269 -3.97 14.32 5.71
C ASP A 269 -3.92 14.97 7.10
N ARG A 270 -5.02 15.63 7.49
CA ARG A 270 -5.15 16.32 8.79
C ARG A 270 -5.63 15.38 9.90
N ASN A 271 -6.11 14.19 9.56
CA ASN A 271 -6.51 13.19 10.52
C ASN A 271 -5.29 12.62 11.26
N LEU A 272 -5.25 12.81 12.58
CA LEU A 272 -4.17 12.33 13.45
C LEU A 272 -4.01 10.80 13.43
N ARG A 273 -5.05 10.05 13.06
CA ARG A 273 -4.94 8.60 12.85
C ARG A 273 -4.19 8.23 11.58
N HIS A 274 -3.97 9.15 10.67
CA HIS A 274 -3.39 8.87 9.35
C HIS A 274 -2.02 9.52 9.13
N ASN A 275 -1.78 10.70 9.71
CA ASN A 275 -0.49 11.39 9.68
C ASN A 275 -0.31 12.29 10.92
N LEU A 276 0.89 12.87 11.07
CA LEU A 276 1.01 14.12 11.82
C LEU A 276 0.18 15.19 11.11
N SER A 277 -0.76 15.82 11.81
CA SER A 277 -1.83 16.61 11.18
C SER A 277 -1.30 17.65 10.20
N GLY A 278 -1.67 17.50 8.92
CA GLY A 278 -1.32 18.43 7.84
C GLY A 278 0.12 18.33 7.33
N PHE A 279 0.99 17.55 7.99
CA PHE A 279 2.33 17.29 7.50
C PHE A 279 2.27 16.52 6.16
N PRO A 280 3.20 16.73 5.22
CA PRO A 280 3.22 15.96 3.98
C PRO A 280 3.25 14.45 4.21
N GLN A 281 2.64 13.69 3.30
CA GLN A 281 2.53 12.23 3.41
C GLN A 281 3.86 11.53 3.10
N LEU A 282 4.74 12.17 2.33
CA LEU A 282 6.15 11.79 2.20
C LEU A 282 6.98 12.72 3.09
N SER A 283 8.00 12.18 3.77
CA SER A 283 8.98 13.04 4.45
C SER A 283 9.58 14.05 3.45
N PRO A 284 9.97 15.27 3.86
CA PRO A 284 10.49 16.27 2.93
C PRO A 284 11.59 15.76 2.00
N SER A 285 12.52 14.97 2.55
CA SER A 285 13.59 14.29 1.79
C SER A 285 13.04 13.26 0.79
N ALA A 286 12.14 12.36 1.22
CA ALA A 286 11.53 11.39 0.32
C ALA A 286 10.67 12.07 -0.76
N GLY A 287 10.05 13.21 -0.42
CA GLY A 287 9.29 14.05 -1.34
C GLY A 287 10.16 14.67 -2.43
N ILE A 288 11.36 15.15 -2.10
CA ILE A 288 12.33 15.65 -3.11
C ILE A 288 12.70 14.51 -4.08
N PHE A 289 13.06 13.35 -3.53
CA PHE A 289 13.40 12.19 -4.35
C PHE A 289 12.23 11.71 -5.20
N PHE A 290 11.02 11.72 -4.66
CA PHE A 290 9.80 11.42 -5.40
C PHE A 290 9.64 12.36 -6.60
N LEU A 291 9.75 13.67 -6.42
CA LEU A 291 9.64 14.65 -7.51
C LEU A 291 10.72 14.45 -8.57
N VAL A 292 11.98 14.21 -8.19
CA VAL A 292 13.06 13.89 -9.14
C VAL A 292 12.74 12.62 -9.94
N GLY A 293 12.24 11.59 -9.26
CA GLY A 293 11.82 10.34 -9.88
C GLY A 293 10.68 10.53 -10.89
N ILE A 294 9.66 11.34 -10.53
CA ILE A 294 8.55 11.70 -11.42
C ILE A 294 9.07 12.45 -12.65
N ILE A 295 9.86 13.51 -12.45
CA ILE A 295 10.40 14.32 -13.55
C ILE A 295 11.21 13.45 -14.51
N PHE A 296 12.10 12.61 -13.99
CA PHE A 296 12.87 11.68 -14.81
C PHE A 296 11.99 10.67 -15.55
N ALA A 297 10.98 10.10 -14.89
CA ALA A 297 10.06 9.16 -15.50
C ALA A 297 9.23 9.78 -16.62
N VAL A 298 8.84 11.06 -16.51
CA VAL A 298 8.20 11.81 -17.61
C VAL A 298 9.14 11.87 -18.81
N PHE A 299 10.38 12.34 -18.63
CA PHE A 299 11.35 12.44 -19.73
C PHE A 299 11.66 11.08 -20.38
N ARG A 300 11.89 10.04 -19.58
CA ARG A 300 12.13 8.68 -20.10
C ARG A 300 10.88 8.07 -20.72
N GLY A 301 9.68 8.49 -20.32
CA GLY A 301 8.41 8.13 -20.97
C GLY A 301 8.36 8.56 -22.44
N PHE A 302 9.06 9.64 -22.82
CA PHE A 302 9.13 10.11 -24.21
C PHE A 302 10.36 9.59 -24.98
N ALA A 303 11.49 9.35 -24.29
CA ALA A 303 12.77 9.02 -24.93
C ALA A 303 13.21 7.55 -24.81
N GLY A 304 12.62 6.75 -23.91
CA GLY A 304 13.07 5.38 -23.61
C GLY A 304 12.73 4.34 -24.68
N SER A 305 13.16 3.10 -24.48
CA SER A 305 12.67 1.96 -25.27
C SER A 305 11.18 1.71 -25.02
N PHE A 306 10.45 1.05 -25.93
CA PHE A 306 9.00 0.81 -25.75
C PHE A 306 8.67 0.11 -24.41
N LYS A 307 9.48 -0.89 -24.03
CA LYS A 307 9.32 -1.62 -22.76
C LYS A 307 9.60 -0.73 -21.55
N GLU A 308 10.63 0.09 -21.63
CA GLU A 308 10.98 1.03 -20.57
C GLU A 308 9.90 2.11 -20.38
N ARG A 309 9.40 2.70 -21.48
CA ARG A 309 8.25 3.63 -21.45
C ARG A 309 7.05 2.96 -20.78
N GLY A 310 6.81 1.68 -21.10
CA GLY A 310 5.74 0.91 -20.50
C GLY A 310 5.83 0.82 -18.98
N ILE A 311 7.04 0.70 -18.41
CA ILE A 311 7.24 0.65 -16.94
C ILE A 311 6.88 2.00 -16.30
N TYR A 312 7.32 3.12 -16.88
CA TYR A 312 6.96 4.44 -16.36
C TYR A 312 5.47 4.74 -16.51
N LEU A 313 4.87 4.40 -17.65
CA LEU A 313 3.42 4.53 -17.86
C LEU A 313 2.63 3.69 -16.85
N PHE A 314 3.07 2.45 -16.60
CA PHE A 314 2.47 1.60 -15.56
C PHE A 314 2.51 2.28 -14.17
N LEU A 315 3.66 2.84 -13.77
CA LEU A 315 3.79 3.51 -12.48
C LEU A 315 2.93 4.79 -12.39
N PHE A 316 2.80 5.55 -13.48
CA PHE A 316 1.89 6.70 -13.54
C PHE A 316 0.43 6.28 -13.45
N VAL A 317 0.01 5.26 -14.23
CA VAL A 317 -1.36 4.75 -14.18
C VAL A 317 -1.66 4.20 -12.79
N TRP A 318 -0.73 3.49 -12.15
CA TRP A 318 -0.88 3.07 -10.76
C TRP A 318 -1.10 4.28 -9.85
N LEU A 319 -0.18 5.25 -9.88
CA LEU A 319 -0.23 6.44 -9.04
C LEU A 319 -1.58 7.15 -9.18
N PHE A 320 -2.02 7.46 -10.41
CA PHE A 320 -3.24 8.22 -10.64
C PHE A 320 -4.51 7.41 -10.41
N ALA A 321 -4.59 6.15 -10.85
CA ALA A 321 -5.78 5.32 -10.68
C ALA A 321 -6.06 5.05 -9.20
N LEU A 322 -5.03 4.88 -8.36
CA LEU A 322 -5.22 4.66 -6.92
C LEU A 322 -5.25 5.94 -6.08
N LEU A 323 -5.07 7.11 -6.70
CA LEU A 323 -5.46 8.40 -6.11
C LEU A 323 -6.98 8.64 -6.22
N LEU A 324 -7.63 8.08 -7.25
CA LEU A 324 -9.07 8.27 -7.50
C LEU A 324 -9.99 7.89 -6.33
N PRO A 325 -9.76 6.84 -5.51
CA PRO A 325 -10.66 6.54 -4.40
C PRO A 325 -10.70 7.67 -3.36
N GLY A 326 -9.64 8.46 -3.22
CA GLY A 326 -9.64 9.69 -2.42
C GLY A 326 -10.16 10.89 -3.21
N ALA A 327 -9.69 11.08 -4.44
CA ALA A 327 -10.01 12.25 -5.26
C ALA A 327 -11.49 12.33 -5.69
N LEU A 328 -12.19 11.20 -5.74
CA LEU A 328 -13.64 11.14 -6.01
C LEU A 328 -14.50 11.43 -4.78
N THR A 329 -13.89 11.86 -3.66
CA THR A 329 -14.59 12.19 -2.42
C THR A 329 -14.37 13.64 -1.98
N VAL A 330 -15.33 14.20 -1.24
CA VAL A 330 -15.25 15.56 -0.66
C VAL A 330 -14.96 15.59 0.84
N GLU A 331 -15.12 14.46 1.52
CA GLU A 331 -14.90 14.32 2.96
C GLU A 331 -13.42 14.05 3.28
N GLY A 332 -12.87 14.76 4.27
CA GLY A 332 -11.54 14.46 4.82
C GLY A 332 -10.40 14.62 3.82
N VAL A 333 -10.49 15.59 2.90
CA VAL A 333 -9.56 15.76 1.78
C VAL A 333 -8.32 16.60 2.16
N PRO A 334 -7.09 16.14 1.88
CA PRO A 334 -6.74 14.84 1.28
C PRO A 334 -6.83 13.68 2.27
N HIS A 335 -7.15 12.48 1.79
CA HIS A 335 -7.42 11.31 2.63
C HIS A 335 -6.42 10.17 2.38
N ALA A 336 -5.52 9.95 3.34
CA ALA A 336 -4.40 9.04 3.20
C ALA A 336 -4.78 7.55 3.26
N LEU A 337 -5.82 7.19 4.01
CA LEU A 337 -6.35 5.81 4.02
C LEU A 337 -7.01 5.42 2.68
N ARG A 338 -7.81 6.31 2.07
CA ARG A 338 -8.50 6.04 0.80
C ARG A 338 -7.50 5.86 -0.35
N THR A 339 -6.36 6.55 -0.28
CA THR A 339 -5.28 6.52 -1.28
C THR A 339 -4.11 5.60 -0.90
N ILE A 340 -4.27 4.72 0.10
CA ILE A 340 -3.19 3.86 0.60
C ILE A 340 -2.56 2.98 -0.50
N GLY A 341 -3.32 2.62 -1.53
CA GLY A 341 -2.84 1.82 -2.66
C GLY A 341 -1.75 2.50 -3.50
N VAL A 342 -1.57 3.81 -3.36
CA VAL A 342 -0.56 4.62 -4.06
C VAL A 342 0.83 4.45 -3.48
N ILE A 343 0.94 4.05 -2.20
CA ILE A 343 2.20 3.97 -1.44
C ILE A 343 3.31 3.24 -2.24
N PRO A 344 3.09 2.05 -2.82
CA PRO A 344 4.12 1.36 -3.59
C PRO A 344 4.72 2.21 -4.73
N ALA A 345 3.87 2.80 -5.57
CA ALA A 345 4.31 3.59 -6.71
C ALA A 345 5.09 4.84 -6.25
N ALA A 346 4.61 5.53 -5.23
CA ALA A 346 5.27 6.72 -4.68
C ALA A 346 6.69 6.41 -4.17
N TYR A 347 6.87 5.34 -3.40
CA TYR A 347 8.19 4.97 -2.86
C TYR A 347 9.11 4.36 -3.91
N ILE A 348 8.58 3.72 -4.96
CA ILE A 348 9.37 3.32 -6.12
C ILE A 348 9.92 4.55 -6.86
N PHE A 349 9.10 5.59 -7.09
CA PHE A 349 9.57 6.85 -7.67
C PHE A 349 10.62 7.53 -6.78
N ALA A 350 10.41 7.54 -5.45
CA ALA A 350 11.41 8.07 -4.52
C ALA A 350 12.74 7.30 -4.59
N GLY A 351 12.71 5.96 -4.63
CA GLY A 351 13.91 5.15 -4.80
C GLY A 351 14.65 5.44 -6.12
N LEU A 352 13.91 5.63 -7.21
CA LEU A 352 14.46 6.03 -8.51
C LEU A 352 15.14 7.41 -8.43
N GLY A 353 14.47 8.42 -7.90
CA GLY A 353 15.01 9.78 -7.79
C GLY A 353 16.24 9.87 -6.89
N ALA A 354 16.24 9.17 -5.75
CA ALA A 354 17.40 9.12 -4.87
C ALA A 354 18.61 8.47 -5.55
N TRP A 355 18.37 7.37 -6.29
CA TRP A 355 19.43 6.73 -7.06
C TRP A 355 19.99 7.66 -8.14
N LEU A 356 19.14 8.39 -8.88
CA LEU A 356 19.57 9.32 -9.92
C LEU A 356 20.48 10.43 -9.38
N ILE A 357 20.10 11.02 -8.23
CA ILE A 357 20.91 12.05 -7.58
C ILE A 357 22.27 11.49 -7.16
N TYR A 358 22.27 10.31 -6.53
CA TYR A 358 23.51 9.64 -6.12
C TYR A 358 24.39 9.26 -7.32
N ASP A 359 23.80 8.72 -8.38
CA ASP A 359 24.50 8.27 -9.59
C ASP A 359 25.15 9.44 -10.33
N TRP A 360 24.50 10.61 -10.36
CA TRP A 360 25.08 11.85 -10.86
C TRP A 360 26.23 12.35 -9.95
N ALA A 361 26.01 12.36 -8.64
CA ALA A 361 26.96 12.95 -7.69
C ALA A 361 28.23 12.10 -7.48
N LYS A 362 28.17 10.76 -7.63
CA LYS A 362 29.29 9.86 -7.32
C LYS A 362 30.52 10.03 -8.20
N ASN A 363 30.36 10.59 -9.38
CA ASN A 363 31.48 10.87 -10.28
C ASN A 363 32.04 12.29 -10.09
N LYS A 364 31.32 13.15 -9.36
CA LYS A 364 31.68 14.56 -9.16
C LYS A 364 32.26 14.84 -7.78
N PHE A 365 31.84 14.09 -6.77
CA PHE A 365 32.23 14.32 -5.37
C PHE A 365 32.83 13.05 -4.75
N ARG A 366 34.06 13.15 -4.25
CA ARG A 366 34.82 12.04 -3.67
C ARG A 366 34.12 11.41 -2.46
N ASP A 367 33.51 12.23 -1.61
CA ASP A 367 32.92 11.81 -0.33
C ASP A 367 31.41 11.54 -0.39
N ILE A 368 30.82 11.44 -1.59
CA ILE A 368 29.37 11.31 -1.75
C ILE A 368 28.78 10.11 -0.99
N LYS A 369 29.56 9.03 -0.82
CA LYS A 369 29.10 7.81 -0.15
C LYS A 369 28.87 8.07 1.33
N VAL A 370 29.77 8.84 1.96
CA VAL A 370 29.67 9.23 3.36
C VAL A 370 28.48 10.16 3.54
N VAL A 371 28.33 11.16 2.66
CA VAL A 371 27.20 12.09 2.67
C VAL A 371 25.87 11.35 2.48
N ALA A 372 25.78 10.44 1.52
CA ALA A 372 24.59 9.64 1.28
C ALA A 372 24.23 8.77 2.48
N PHE A 373 25.20 8.09 3.09
CA PHE A 373 24.97 7.29 4.29
C PHE A 373 24.53 8.15 5.48
N GLY A 374 25.18 9.31 5.69
CA GLY A 374 24.80 10.28 6.71
C GLY A 374 23.38 10.82 6.51
N LEU A 375 22.98 11.09 5.27
CA LEU A 375 21.61 11.51 4.95
C LEU A 375 20.59 10.41 5.24
N LEU A 376 20.86 9.15 4.85
CA LEU A 376 19.97 8.02 5.17
C LEU A 376 19.86 7.82 6.69
N ALA A 377 20.96 7.93 7.44
CA ALA A 377 20.95 7.86 8.89
C ALA A 377 20.14 9.01 9.52
N LEU A 378 20.29 10.24 9.02
CA LEU A 378 19.51 11.40 9.46
C LEU A 378 18.01 11.20 9.17
N MET A 379 17.66 10.67 8.01
CA MET A 379 16.27 10.35 7.65
C MET A 379 15.68 9.31 8.60
N LEU A 380 16.44 8.25 8.92
CA LEU A 380 16.03 7.23 9.88
C LEU A 380 15.73 7.84 11.26
N VAL A 381 16.64 8.66 11.79
CA VAL A 381 16.48 9.35 13.08
C VAL A 381 15.29 10.31 13.03
N SER A 382 15.15 11.09 11.97
CA SER A 382 14.04 12.03 11.78
C SER A 382 12.69 11.32 11.78
N SER A 383 12.56 10.22 11.02
CA SER A 383 11.35 9.38 11.02
C SER A 383 11.06 8.78 12.39
N PHE A 384 12.08 8.34 13.12
CA PHE A 384 11.92 7.83 14.49
C PHE A 384 11.36 8.91 15.42
N VAL A 385 11.98 10.09 15.43
CA VAL A 385 11.56 11.23 16.26
C VAL A 385 10.13 11.64 15.89
N MET A 386 9.82 11.72 14.59
CA MET A 386 8.49 12.13 14.13
C MET A 386 7.39 11.18 14.60
N TYR A 387 7.58 9.86 14.49
CA TYR A 387 6.56 8.88 14.87
C TYR A 387 6.51 8.63 16.38
N PHE A 388 7.65 8.30 16.98
CA PHE A 388 7.70 7.78 18.35
C PHE A 388 7.86 8.86 19.42
N VAL A 389 8.17 10.10 19.04
CA VAL A 389 8.35 11.21 19.98
C VAL A 389 7.32 12.30 19.73
N VAL A 390 7.27 12.86 18.53
CA VAL A 390 6.37 13.99 18.22
C VAL A 390 4.93 13.51 18.17
N TRP A 391 4.60 12.61 17.24
CA TRP A 391 3.23 12.12 17.09
C TRP A 391 2.74 11.38 18.34
N ALA A 392 3.57 10.50 18.92
CA ALA A 392 3.23 9.76 20.14
C ALA A 392 2.90 10.64 21.36
N LYS A 393 3.41 11.88 21.41
CA LYS A 393 3.16 12.83 22.53
C LYS A 393 2.13 13.90 22.19
N THR A 394 1.53 13.87 21.00
CA THR A 394 0.46 14.80 20.62
C THR A 394 -0.71 14.66 21.60
N PRO A 395 -1.11 15.73 22.33
CA PRO A 395 -2.16 15.65 23.36
C PRO A 395 -3.49 15.09 22.84
N GLU A 396 -3.86 15.45 21.62
CA GLU A 396 -5.10 15.07 20.97
C GLU A 396 -5.09 13.62 20.46
N LEU A 397 -3.95 12.92 20.52
CA LEU A 397 -3.84 11.55 20.00
C LEU A 397 -4.74 10.57 20.76
N LYS A 398 -4.92 10.77 22.08
CA LYS A 398 -5.85 9.94 22.86
C LYS A 398 -7.30 10.09 22.38
N ASN A 399 -7.69 11.29 21.97
CA ASN A 399 -9.03 11.52 21.42
C ASN A 399 -9.19 10.85 20.04
N ALA A 400 -8.09 10.68 19.30
CA ALA A 400 -8.10 9.96 18.03
C ALA A 400 -8.21 8.44 18.18
N PHE A 401 -7.90 7.88 19.37
CA PHE A 401 -7.98 6.46 19.71
C PHE A 401 -8.66 6.27 21.08
N PRO A 402 -9.98 6.53 21.18
CA PRO A 402 -10.66 6.71 22.45
C PRO A 402 -10.90 5.42 23.24
N LEU A 403 -10.83 4.25 22.58
CA LEU A 403 -11.16 2.98 23.21
C LEU A 403 -9.95 2.40 23.92
N ASN A 404 -10.12 2.10 25.21
CA ASN A 404 -9.09 1.50 26.04
C ASN A 404 -8.94 0.00 25.73
N PRO A 405 -7.80 -0.47 25.21
CA PRO A 405 -7.60 -1.87 24.86
C PRO A 405 -7.68 -2.83 26.07
N ASP A 406 -7.46 -2.34 27.29
CA ASP A 406 -7.53 -3.16 28.51
C ASP A 406 -8.96 -3.33 29.04
N ASP A 407 -9.92 -2.56 28.52
CA ASP A 407 -11.32 -2.72 28.88
C ASP A 407 -11.89 -3.94 28.16
N GLN A 408 -12.21 -5.00 28.90
CA GLN A 408 -12.76 -6.24 28.34
C GLN A 408 -14.07 -6.02 27.55
N LYS A 409 -14.78 -4.91 27.80
CA LYS A 409 -15.99 -4.54 27.05
C LYS A 409 -15.68 -4.08 25.63
N VAL A 410 -14.44 -3.64 25.34
CA VAL A 410 -14.00 -3.20 24.01
C VAL A 410 -13.90 -4.37 23.03
N TRP A 411 -13.67 -5.60 23.53
CA TRP A 411 -13.61 -6.84 22.75
C TRP A 411 -14.97 -7.56 22.64
N ARG A 412 -15.98 -7.05 23.35
CA ARG A 412 -17.37 -7.54 23.32
C ARG A 412 -18.30 -6.34 23.30
N ILE A 413 -18.20 -5.54 22.23
CA ILE A 413 -19.25 -4.57 21.92
C ILE A 413 -20.28 -5.32 21.09
N VAL A 414 -21.14 -6.07 21.78
CA VAL A 414 -22.41 -6.57 21.25
C VAL A 414 -23.45 -6.21 22.31
N PRO A 415 -24.45 -5.36 22.03
CA PRO A 415 -25.73 -5.50 22.72
C PRO A 415 -26.43 -6.77 22.28
#